data_AF-A0A5N5USE7-F1
#
_entry.id   AF-A0A5N5USE7-F1
#
_cell.length_a   1.000
_cell.length_b   1.000
_cell.length_c   1.000
_cell.angle_alpha   90.00
_cell.angle_beta   90.00
_cell.angle_gamma   90.00
#
_symmetry.space_group_name_H-M   'P 1'
#
loop_
_entity.id
_entity.type
_entity.pdbx_description
1 polymer ?
#
loop_
_entity_poly.entity_id
_entity_poly.type
_entity_poly.pdbx_seq_one_letter_code
_entity_poly.pdbx_strand_id
1 'polypeptide(L)'
;MTPLQRYIAEEIATDHVDGLLSRREALRRLALLGVGTAAATALIAACGQNREPAAQTTSGTPPTSDTPAAAGAPPGMDTALPTEPVTWAGPRGELQGAWARAAEPRGAVLVIHENKGLNDYIRSVAGRFAGIGYSALAIDLLSAHGGTAAFSDPAEATAELGKIPTADAVADLRSGIDELQRRVPDRKIAAVGFCMGGGYVWRLLAAGEPRLAAAVPFYGPTPDDPDFSGSKGVAVLGIYAAQDQRVNATEPVARAALERAGMVFELVTEPDANHAFFNDTGERYNAAAAADAWRRVQDWFARYVD
;
A
#
# COMPACT_ATOMS: atom_id res chain seq x y z
N MET A 1 -7.76 19.09 -8.10
CA MET A 1 -7.06 17.80 -7.90
C MET A 1 -7.00 17.52 -6.42
N THR A 2 -7.51 16.37 -5.98
CA THR A 2 -7.45 15.93 -4.57
C THR A 2 -6.00 15.57 -4.17
N PRO A 3 -5.67 15.46 -2.86
CA PRO A 3 -4.34 15.00 -2.44
C PRO A 3 -3.98 13.62 -3.02
N LEU A 4 -4.93 12.69 -3.10
CA LEU A 4 -4.70 11.38 -3.71
C LEU A 4 -4.42 11.50 -5.22
N GLN A 5 -5.19 12.29 -5.95
CA GLN A 5 -4.93 12.51 -7.38
C GLN A 5 -3.57 13.15 -7.61
N ARG A 6 -3.15 14.09 -6.74
CA ARG A 6 -1.82 14.69 -6.77
C ARG A 6 -0.73 13.64 -6.58
N TYR A 7 -0.87 12.80 -5.56
CA TYR A 7 0.03 11.70 -5.29
C TYR A 7 0.16 10.77 -6.50
N ILE A 8 -0.94 10.32 -7.10
CA ILE A 8 -0.91 9.42 -8.26
C ILE A 8 -0.28 10.12 -9.47
N ALA A 9 -0.59 11.41 -9.69
CA ALA A 9 -0.01 12.17 -10.80
C ALA A 9 1.52 12.31 -10.66
N GLU A 10 2.02 12.59 -9.46
CA GLU A 10 3.46 12.64 -9.17
C GLU A 10 4.13 11.28 -9.37
N GLU A 11 3.47 10.18 -8.97
CA GLU A 11 3.96 8.82 -9.21
C GLU A 11 4.12 8.52 -10.71
N ILE A 12 3.11 8.84 -11.53
CA ILE A 12 3.16 8.66 -12.98
C ILE A 12 4.31 9.46 -13.60
N ALA A 13 4.54 10.69 -13.12
CA ALA A 13 5.61 11.54 -13.61
C ALA A 13 6.99 10.97 -13.22
N THR A 14 7.15 10.50 -11.98
CA THR A 14 8.39 9.86 -11.51
C THR A 14 8.66 8.55 -12.25
N ASP A 15 7.67 7.70 -12.46
CA ASP A 15 7.80 6.47 -13.24
C ASP A 15 8.31 6.72 -14.66
N HIS A 16 7.92 7.85 -15.27
CA HIS A 16 8.47 8.25 -16.55
C HIS A 16 9.95 8.66 -16.45
N VAL A 17 10.30 9.47 -15.44
CA VAL A 17 11.68 9.93 -15.21
C VAL A 17 12.62 8.75 -14.91
N ASP A 18 12.11 7.73 -14.22
CA ASP A 18 12.83 6.49 -13.89
C ASP A 18 12.95 5.54 -15.10
N GLY A 19 12.29 5.84 -16.22
CA GLY A 19 12.32 5.02 -17.42
C GLY A 19 11.33 3.84 -17.43
N LEU A 20 10.48 3.72 -16.40
CA LEU A 20 9.45 2.67 -16.29
C LEU A 20 8.23 2.95 -17.16
N LEU A 21 8.00 4.22 -17.52
CA LEU A 21 6.94 4.63 -18.43
C LEU A 21 7.49 5.44 -19.60
N SER A 22 6.99 5.14 -20.80
CA SER A 22 7.23 6.02 -21.94
C SER A 22 6.55 7.38 -21.74
N ARG A 23 7.10 8.45 -22.32
CA ARG A 23 6.51 9.80 -22.24
C ARG A 23 5.06 9.82 -22.72
N ARG A 24 4.75 9.06 -23.78
CA ARG A 24 3.40 8.96 -24.35
C ARG A 24 2.43 8.35 -23.33
N GLU A 25 2.85 7.27 -22.68
CA GLU A 25 2.03 6.59 -21.70
C GLU A 25 1.85 7.44 -20.43
N ALA A 26 2.90 8.11 -19.95
CA ALA A 26 2.79 9.03 -18.82
C ALA A 26 1.78 10.16 -19.09
N LEU A 27 1.85 10.79 -20.27
CA LEU A 27 0.88 11.81 -20.68
C LEU A 27 -0.56 11.25 -20.79
N ARG A 28 -0.72 10.02 -21.29
CA ARG A 28 -2.02 9.34 -21.36
C ARG A 28 -2.63 9.14 -19.98
N ARG A 29 -1.85 8.60 -19.03
CA ARG A 29 -2.33 8.35 -17.65
C ARG A 29 -2.64 9.63 -16.90
N LEU A 30 -1.81 10.66 -17.06
CA LEU A 30 -2.08 12.00 -16.50
C LEU A 30 -3.37 12.60 -17.07
N ALA A 31 -3.63 12.42 -18.37
CA ALA A 31 -4.88 12.86 -18.98
C ALA A 31 -6.10 12.10 -18.44
N LEU A 32 -6.00 10.79 -18.17
CA LEU A 32 -7.07 10.01 -17.53
C LEU A 32 -7.40 10.52 -16.10
N LEU A 33 -6.41 11.08 -15.40
CA LEU A 33 -6.59 11.76 -14.12
C LEU A 33 -7.12 13.20 -14.24
N GLY A 34 -7.39 13.68 -15.46
CA GLY A 34 -7.86 15.05 -15.72
C GLY A 34 -6.77 16.11 -15.68
N VAL A 35 -5.48 15.74 -15.75
CA VAL A 35 -4.36 16.69 -15.80
C VAL A 35 -4.18 17.19 -17.24
N GLY A 36 -4.32 18.50 -17.44
CA GLY A 36 -4.13 19.13 -18.76
C GLY A 36 -2.67 19.03 -19.25
N THR A 37 -2.46 18.99 -20.57
CA THR A 37 -1.16 18.72 -21.20
C THR A 37 -0.02 19.64 -20.74
N ALA A 38 -0.31 20.93 -20.56
CA ALA A 38 0.68 21.90 -20.08
C ALA A 38 1.12 21.59 -18.64
N ALA A 39 0.16 21.30 -17.75
CA ALA A 39 0.42 20.91 -16.37
C ALA A 39 1.14 19.56 -16.28
N ALA A 40 0.76 18.59 -17.11
CA ALA A 40 1.44 17.28 -17.19
C ALA A 40 2.91 17.42 -17.62
N THR A 41 3.19 18.29 -18.59
CA THR A 41 4.57 18.55 -19.05
C THR A 41 5.40 19.24 -17.96
N ALA A 42 4.83 20.23 -17.28
CA ALA A 42 5.49 20.92 -16.16
C ALA A 42 5.78 19.97 -15.00
N LEU A 43 4.83 19.09 -14.66
CA LEU A 43 5.01 18.08 -13.60
C LEU A 43 6.15 17.11 -13.93
N ILE A 44 6.17 16.56 -15.14
CA ILE A 44 7.26 15.68 -15.62
C ILE A 44 8.61 16.40 -15.54
N ALA A 45 8.68 17.67 -15.96
CA ALA A 45 9.91 18.46 -15.91
C ALA A 45 10.37 18.70 -14.46
N ALA A 46 9.45 19.02 -13.55
CA ALA A 46 9.75 19.22 -12.13
C ALA A 46 10.30 17.95 -11.46
N CYS A 47 9.69 16.79 -11.73
CA CYS A 47 10.19 15.50 -11.24
C CYS A 47 11.59 15.18 -11.78
N GLY A 48 11.89 15.56 -13.02
CA GLY A 48 13.22 15.38 -13.61
C GLY A 48 14.31 16.30 -13.02
N GLN A 49 13.94 17.50 -12.54
CA GLN A 49 14.87 18.49 -11.98
C GLN A 49 15.27 18.18 -10.53
N ASN A 50 14.44 17.46 -9.79
CA ASN A 50 14.75 17.01 -8.43
C ASN A 50 15.73 15.81 -8.38
N ARG A 51 16.23 15.38 -9.54
CA ARG A 51 17.31 14.41 -9.61
C ARG A 51 18.62 15.15 -9.36
N GLU A 52 19.24 14.95 -8.19
CA GLU A 52 20.68 15.23 -8.08
C GLU A 52 21.40 14.47 -9.19
N PRO A 53 22.38 15.08 -9.88
CA PRO A 53 23.10 14.38 -10.93
C PRO A 53 23.76 13.16 -10.30
N ALA A 54 23.23 11.98 -10.59
CA ALA A 54 23.92 10.73 -10.36
C ALA A 54 25.28 10.89 -11.02
N ALA A 55 26.35 10.78 -10.22
CA ALA A 55 27.71 10.81 -10.72
C ALA A 55 27.78 9.86 -11.92
N GLN A 56 28.16 10.38 -13.09
CA GLN A 56 28.44 9.58 -14.26
C GLN A 56 29.57 8.62 -13.89
N THR A 57 29.22 7.40 -13.53
CA THR A 57 30.19 6.31 -13.40
C THR A 57 30.64 5.96 -14.81
N THR A 58 31.75 6.58 -15.19
CA THR A 58 32.55 6.19 -16.35
C THR A 58 32.83 4.70 -16.28
N SER A 59 32.59 4.02 -17.39
CA SER A 59 32.95 2.64 -17.69
C SER A 59 34.32 2.26 -17.11
N GLY A 60 34.29 1.46 -16.04
CA GLY A 60 35.44 0.81 -15.45
C GLY A 60 35.09 -0.64 -15.15
N THR A 61 35.89 -1.55 -15.71
CA THR A 61 36.06 -3.00 -15.52
C THR A 61 35.12 -3.70 -14.51
N PRO A 62 34.47 -4.83 -14.88
CA PRO A 62 33.55 -5.53 -14.01
C PRO A 62 34.27 -6.05 -12.75
N PRO A 63 33.74 -5.82 -11.53
CA PRO A 63 34.17 -6.59 -10.39
C PRO A 63 33.64 -8.03 -10.54
N THR A 64 34.49 -8.97 -10.15
CA THR A 64 34.22 -10.40 -10.08
C THR A 64 32.90 -10.69 -9.36
N SER A 65 32.16 -11.61 -9.95
CA SER A 65 30.87 -12.11 -9.50
C SER A 65 30.96 -12.65 -8.08
N ASP A 66 30.50 -11.87 -7.10
CA ASP A 66 29.92 -12.45 -5.90
C ASP A 66 28.54 -12.97 -6.31
N THR A 67 28.43 -14.30 -6.31
CA THR A 67 27.20 -15.05 -6.52
C THR A 67 26.07 -14.44 -5.68
N PRO A 68 24.95 -13.96 -6.27
CA PRO A 68 23.78 -13.62 -5.48
C PRO A 68 23.34 -14.86 -4.73
N ALA A 69 23.22 -14.75 -3.41
CA ALA A 69 22.52 -15.76 -2.61
C ALA A 69 21.20 -16.10 -3.32
N ALA A 70 20.92 -17.39 -3.48
CA ALA A 70 19.71 -17.86 -4.15
C ALA A 70 18.50 -17.12 -3.58
N ALA A 71 17.80 -16.35 -4.43
CA ALA A 71 16.62 -15.62 -4.03
C ALA A 71 15.58 -16.63 -3.51
N GLY A 72 15.32 -16.58 -2.21
CA GLY A 72 14.23 -17.36 -1.60
C GLY A 72 12.89 -16.98 -2.20
N ALA A 73 11.87 -17.79 -1.94
CA ALA A 73 10.50 -17.46 -2.32
C ALA A 73 10.11 -16.07 -1.76
N PRO A 74 9.26 -15.29 -2.47
CA PRO A 74 8.79 -14.02 -1.94
C PRO A 74 8.20 -14.18 -0.53
N PRO A 75 8.35 -13.18 0.35
CA PRO A 75 8.01 -13.34 1.76
C PRO A 75 6.58 -13.85 1.97
N GLY A 76 6.43 -14.93 2.75
CA GLY A 76 5.14 -15.54 3.11
C GLY A 76 4.49 -16.41 2.02
N MET A 77 5.08 -16.53 0.82
CA MET A 77 4.52 -17.34 -0.26
C MET A 77 4.61 -18.84 -0.02
N ASP A 78 5.60 -19.29 0.77
CA ASP A 78 5.83 -20.68 1.14
C ASP A 78 4.68 -21.29 1.97
N THR A 79 3.93 -20.46 2.68
CA THR A 79 2.81 -20.87 3.53
C THR A 79 1.46 -20.30 3.06
N ALA A 80 1.44 -19.56 1.95
CA ALA A 80 0.25 -18.85 1.50
C ALA A 80 -0.95 -19.78 1.27
N LEU A 81 -2.10 -19.42 1.84
CA LEU A 81 -3.35 -20.15 1.64
C LEU A 81 -4.11 -19.63 0.40
N PRO A 82 -4.93 -20.48 -0.24
CA PRO A 82 -5.79 -20.05 -1.35
C PRO A 82 -6.73 -18.92 -0.93
N THR A 83 -7.06 -18.06 -1.89
CA THR A 83 -8.08 -17.02 -1.70
C THR A 83 -9.34 -17.34 -2.50
N GLU A 84 -10.50 -17.00 -1.96
CA GLU A 84 -11.80 -17.09 -2.63
C GLU A 84 -12.41 -15.70 -2.82
N PRO A 85 -13.13 -15.44 -3.93
CA PRO A 85 -13.88 -14.21 -4.08
C PRO A 85 -15.04 -14.17 -3.09
N VAL A 86 -15.25 -13.02 -2.47
CA VAL A 86 -16.36 -12.79 -1.53
C VAL A 86 -17.03 -11.46 -1.85
N THR A 87 -18.31 -11.35 -1.49
CA THR A 87 -19.06 -10.09 -1.49
C THR A 87 -19.74 -9.85 -0.15
N TRP A 88 -20.04 -8.59 0.15
CA TRP A 88 -20.85 -8.19 1.28
C TRP A 88 -21.58 -6.87 1.02
N ALA A 89 -22.64 -6.61 1.80
CA ALA A 89 -23.33 -5.33 1.74
C ALA A 89 -22.44 -4.23 2.35
N GLY A 90 -21.98 -3.30 1.51
CA GLY A 90 -21.26 -2.10 1.91
C GLY A 90 -22.18 -0.88 2.05
N PRO A 91 -21.63 0.29 2.43
CA PRO A 91 -22.40 1.48 2.73
C PRO A 91 -23.07 2.09 1.49
N ARG A 92 -22.56 1.81 0.29
CA ARG A 92 -23.01 2.41 -0.98
C ARG A 92 -23.34 1.38 -2.07
N GLY A 93 -23.43 0.11 -1.70
CA GLY A 93 -23.65 -1.00 -2.63
C GLY A 93 -22.92 -2.26 -2.19
N GLU A 94 -22.98 -3.29 -3.02
CA GLU A 94 -22.21 -4.51 -2.78
C GLU A 94 -20.71 -4.23 -2.94
N LEU A 95 -19.93 -4.65 -1.95
CA LEU A 95 -18.47 -4.64 -2.00
C LEU A 95 -17.97 -6.04 -2.31
N GLN A 96 -16.84 -6.11 -3.02
CA GLN A 96 -16.14 -7.30 -3.42
C GLN A 96 -14.78 -7.38 -2.74
N GLY A 97 -14.25 -8.59 -2.59
CA GLY A 97 -12.93 -8.82 -2.05
C GLY A 97 -12.41 -10.22 -2.32
N ALA A 98 -11.18 -10.47 -1.89
CA ALA A 98 -10.58 -11.79 -1.82
C ALA A 98 -10.38 -12.17 -0.35
N TRP A 99 -10.90 -13.34 0.02
CA TRP A 99 -10.87 -13.84 1.38
C TRP A 99 -9.93 -15.04 1.48
N ALA A 100 -9.07 -15.03 2.49
CA ALA A 100 -8.20 -16.15 2.84
C ALA A 100 -8.43 -16.51 4.31
N ARG A 101 -8.89 -17.74 4.57
CA ARG A 101 -9.21 -18.21 5.93
C ARG A 101 -8.04 -18.98 6.53
N ALA A 102 -7.54 -18.52 7.67
CA ALA A 102 -6.69 -19.34 8.54
C ALA A 102 -7.58 -20.36 9.29
N ALA A 103 -7.12 -21.61 9.43
CA ALA A 103 -7.89 -22.67 10.10
C ALA A 103 -8.19 -22.33 11.58
N GLU A 104 -7.17 -21.86 12.29
CA GLU A 104 -7.24 -21.37 13.66
C GLU A 104 -6.75 -19.92 13.69
N PRO A 105 -7.63 -18.94 13.43
CA PRO A 105 -7.21 -17.55 13.27
C PRO A 105 -6.76 -16.96 14.60
N ARG A 106 -5.49 -16.52 14.66
CA ARG A 106 -4.93 -15.72 15.77
C ARG A 106 -5.51 -14.31 15.76
N GLY A 107 -5.70 -13.77 14.56
CA GLY A 107 -6.34 -12.49 14.30
C GLY A 107 -6.89 -12.41 12.88
N ALA A 108 -7.27 -11.20 12.49
CA ALA A 108 -7.73 -10.89 11.15
C ALA A 108 -7.01 -9.69 10.54
N VAL A 109 -6.88 -9.64 9.22
CA VAL A 109 -6.16 -8.57 8.49
C VAL A 109 -7.02 -8.02 7.38
N LEU A 110 -7.27 -6.71 7.39
CA LEU A 110 -7.75 -5.99 6.22
C LEU A 110 -6.55 -5.62 5.35
N VAL A 111 -6.50 -6.12 4.12
CA VAL A 111 -5.45 -5.83 3.14
C VAL A 111 -5.97 -4.80 2.12
N ILE A 112 -5.28 -3.67 2.00
CA ILE A 112 -5.65 -2.56 1.12
C ILE A 112 -4.68 -2.48 -0.06
N HIS A 113 -5.21 -2.60 -1.28
CA HIS A 113 -4.43 -2.71 -2.50
C HIS A 113 -3.69 -1.41 -2.90
N GLU A 114 -2.73 -1.56 -3.81
CA GLU A 114 -2.03 -0.46 -4.49
C GLU A 114 -2.97 0.29 -5.46
N ASN A 115 -2.45 1.26 -6.20
CA ASN A 115 -3.21 2.09 -7.16
C ASN A 115 -3.70 1.33 -8.42
N LYS A 116 -3.57 -0.01 -8.47
CA LYS A 116 -4.02 -0.88 -9.58
C LYS A 116 -5.21 -1.78 -9.21
N GLY A 117 -5.77 -1.59 -8.02
CA GLY A 117 -6.91 -2.40 -7.56
C GLY A 117 -6.53 -3.79 -7.03
N LEU A 118 -7.54 -4.63 -6.83
CA LEU A 118 -7.42 -6.00 -6.33
C LEU A 118 -6.92 -6.98 -7.42
N ASN A 119 -5.63 -6.88 -7.73
CA ASN A 119 -4.93 -7.78 -8.64
C ASN A 119 -4.42 -9.06 -7.96
N ASP A 120 -3.84 -9.98 -8.74
CA ASP A 120 -3.34 -11.27 -8.24
C ASP A 120 -2.27 -11.15 -7.18
N TYR A 121 -1.41 -10.13 -7.28
CA TYR A 121 -0.40 -9.85 -6.26
C TYR A 121 -1.07 -9.55 -4.90
N ILE A 122 -2.05 -8.64 -4.84
CA ILE A 122 -2.73 -8.32 -3.58
C ILE A 122 -3.57 -9.49 -3.06
N ARG A 123 -4.20 -10.27 -3.95
CA ARG A 123 -4.85 -11.53 -3.58
C ARG A 123 -3.86 -12.48 -2.92
N SER A 124 -2.66 -12.63 -3.48
CA SER A 124 -1.61 -13.46 -2.89
C SER A 124 -1.21 -12.96 -1.49
N VAL A 125 -1.17 -11.65 -1.25
CA VAL A 125 -0.85 -11.08 0.07
C VAL A 125 -1.86 -11.46 1.14
N ALA A 126 -3.16 -11.49 0.82
CA ALA A 126 -4.17 -12.04 1.74
C ALA A 126 -3.88 -13.52 2.06
N GLY A 127 -3.52 -14.31 1.03
CA GLY A 127 -3.08 -15.70 1.21
C GLY A 127 -1.86 -15.84 2.13
N ARG A 128 -0.85 -14.98 1.98
CA ARG A 128 0.37 -14.95 2.82
C ARG A 128 0.04 -14.71 4.29
N PHE A 129 -0.84 -13.75 4.60
CA PHE A 129 -1.29 -13.50 5.97
C PHE A 129 -2.05 -14.68 6.57
N ALA A 130 -2.92 -15.32 5.79
CA ALA A 130 -3.64 -16.51 6.23
C ALA A 130 -2.69 -17.68 6.49
N GLY A 131 -1.61 -17.79 5.70
CA GLY A 131 -0.54 -18.78 5.87
C GLY A 131 0.19 -18.71 7.21
N ILE A 132 0.35 -17.50 7.75
CA ILE A 132 0.99 -17.26 9.06
C ILE A 132 -0.03 -17.17 10.22
N GLY A 133 -1.30 -17.53 9.98
CA GLY A 133 -2.33 -17.68 11.00
C GLY A 133 -3.29 -16.49 11.19
N TYR A 134 -3.30 -15.50 10.31
CA TYR A 134 -4.25 -14.38 10.35
C TYR A 134 -5.19 -14.43 9.15
N SER A 135 -6.49 -14.64 9.38
CA SER A 135 -7.43 -14.65 8.25
C SER A 135 -7.49 -13.25 7.61
N ALA A 136 -7.48 -13.17 6.29
CA ALA A 136 -7.27 -11.90 5.61
C ALA A 136 -8.35 -11.62 4.57
N LEU A 137 -8.83 -10.38 4.55
CA LEU A 137 -9.72 -9.84 3.53
C LEU A 137 -8.97 -8.76 2.75
N ALA A 138 -8.68 -9.03 1.48
CA ALA A 138 -8.26 -8.01 0.54
C ALA A 138 -9.49 -7.37 -0.10
N ILE A 139 -9.78 -6.12 0.25
CA ILE A 139 -10.94 -5.36 -0.24
C ILE A 139 -10.67 -4.81 -1.65
N ASP A 140 -11.70 -4.80 -2.50
CA ASP A 140 -11.67 -4.15 -3.82
C ASP A 140 -12.33 -2.76 -3.76
N LEU A 141 -11.54 -1.69 -3.73
CA LEU A 141 -12.08 -0.32 -3.68
C LEU A 141 -12.75 0.09 -5.01
N LEU A 142 -12.63 -0.69 -6.09
CA LEU A 142 -13.36 -0.47 -7.34
C LEU A 142 -14.72 -1.20 -7.40
N SER A 143 -15.19 -1.78 -6.29
CA SER A 143 -16.45 -2.52 -6.24
C SER A 143 -17.65 -1.77 -6.81
N ALA A 144 -17.79 -0.47 -6.51
CA ALA A 144 -18.86 0.37 -7.04
C ALA A 144 -18.83 0.53 -8.58
N HIS A 145 -17.71 0.21 -9.21
CA HIS A 145 -17.49 0.24 -10.67
C HIS A 145 -17.40 -1.18 -11.26
N GLY A 146 -17.94 -2.19 -10.57
CA GLY A 146 -17.91 -3.58 -11.00
C GLY A 146 -16.68 -4.37 -10.53
N GLY A 147 -15.81 -3.75 -9.72
CA GLY A 147 -14.57 -4.33 -9.24
C GLY A 147 -13.40 -4.11 -10.19
N THR A 148 -12.19 -4.40 -9.72
CA THR A 148 -10.94 -4.22 -10.47
C THR A 148 -10.95 -5.02 -11.78
N ALA A 149 -11.57 -6.20 -11.80
CA ALA A 149 -11.67 -7.05 -12.98
C ALA A 149 -12.54 -6.47 -14.11
N ALA A 150 -13.32 -5.42 -13.85
CA ALA A 150 -14.08 -4.70 -14.88
C ALA A 150 -13.19 -3.84 -15.78
N PHE A 151 -11.94 -3.60 -15.39
CA PHE A 151 -10.99 -2.77 -16.12
C PHE A 151 -9.96 -3.64 -16.84
N SER A 152 -9.98 -3.64 -18.18
CA SER A 152 -8.94 -4.31 -18.97
C SER A 152 -7.63 -3.53 -19.02
N ASP A 153 -7.69 -2.20 -18.81
CA ASP A 153 -6.51 -1.34 -18.72
C ASP A 153 -6.28 -0.91 -17.26
N PRO A 154 -5.15 -1.32 -16.64
CA PRO A 154 -4.80 -0.88 -15.29
C PRO A 154 -4.74 0.64 -15.12
N ALA A 155 -4.43 1.41 -16.16
CA ALA A 155 -4.42 2.87 -16.09
C ALA A 155 -5.82 3.46 -15.87
N GLU A 156 -6.86 2.84 -16.41
CA GLU A 156 -8.25 3.25 -16.20
C GLU A 156 -8.68 2.92 -14.76
N ALA A 157 -8.32 1.74 -14.26
CA ALA A 157 -8.53 1.37 -12.85
C ALA A 157 -7.86 2.39 -11.90
N THR A 158 -6.60 2.76 -12.16
CA THR A 158 -5.88 3.79 -11.41
C THR A 158 -6.60 5.15 -11.45
N ALA A 159 -7.11 5.53 -12.62
CA ALA A 159 -7.84 6.79 -12.76
C ALA A 159 -9.16 6.80 -11.98
N GLU A 160 -9.93 5.71 -12.00
CA GLU A 160 -11.16 5.58 -11.21
C GLU A 160 -10.88 5.57 -9.71
N LEU A 161 -9.84 4.86 -9.26
CA LEU A 161 -9.39 4.90 -7.85
C LEU A 161 -9.06 6.33 -7.40
N GLY A 162 -8.40 7.11 -8.26
CA GLY A 162 -8.10 8.52 -7.99
C GLY A 162 -9.33 9.42 -7.86
N LYS A 163 -10.49 9.01 -8.37
CA LYS A 163 -11.74 9.78 -8.27
C LYS A 163 -12.55 9.47 -7.01
N ILE A 164 -12.26 8.37 -6.32
CA ILE A 164 -13.02 7.97 -5.12
C ILE A 164 -12.80 9.02 -4.02
N PRO A 165 -13.90 9.61 -3.47
CA PRO A 165 -13.78 10.51 -2.32
C PRO A 165 -13.16 9.79 -1.12
N THR A 166 -12.32 10.48 -0.36
CA THR A 166 -11.64 9.84 0.80
C THR A 166 -12.63 9.32 1.85
N ALA A 167 -13.70 10.06 2.13
CA ALA A 167 -14.73 9.64 3.08
C ALA A 167 -15.42 8.34 2.64
N ASP A 168 -15.64 8.20 1.34
CA ASP A 168 -16.28 7.06 0.70
C ASP A 168 -15.38 5.81 0.78
N ALA A 169 -14.10 5.94 0.46
CA ALA A 169 -13.13 4.86 0.62
C ALA A 169 -13.00 4.44 2.10
N VAL A 170 -12.93 5.39 3.04
CA VAL A 170 -12.88 5.09 4.48
C VAL A 170 -14.15 4.35 4.94
N ALA A 171 -15.33 4.72 4.44
CA ALA A 171 -16.57 4.02 4.74
C ALA A 171 -16.54 2.57 4.25
N ASP A 172 -16.03 2.33 3.03
CA ASP A 172 -15.88 0.98 2.49
C ASP A 172 -14.87 0.15 3.30
N LEU A 173 -13.74 0.74 3.71
CA LEU A 173 -12.74 0.09 4.57
C LEU A 173 -13.32 -0.29 5.93
N ARG A 174 -14.12 0.59 6.55
CA ARG A 174 -14.83 0.30 7.79
C ARG A 174 -15.81 -0.86 7.65
N SER A 175 -16.50 -0.93 6.51
CA SER A 175 -17.35 -2.07 6.19
C SER A 175 -16.55 -3.36 6.00
N GLY A 176 -15.33 -3.29 5.45
CA GLY A 176 -14.39 -4.42 5.43
C GLY A 176 -13.98 -4.88 6.83
N ILE A 177 -13.83 -3.97 7.80
CA ILE A 177 -13.61 -4.32 9.21
C ILE A 177 -14.84 -5.03 9.78
N ASP A 178 -16.06 -4.54 9.50
CA ASP A 178 -17.30 -5.20 9.92
C ASP A 178 -17.38 -6.63 9.36
N GLU A 179 -17.01 -6.83 8.10
CA GLU A 179 -16.95 -8.13 7.46
C GLU A 179 -15.98 -9.08 8.20
N LEU A 180 -14.77 -8.59 8.51
CA LEU A 180 -13.78 -9.35 9.27
C LEU A 180 -14.29 -9.75 10.65
N GLN A 181 -14.92 -8.82 11.39
CA GLN A 181 -15.50 -9.10 12.72
C GLN A 181 -16.57 -10.19 12.65
N ARG A 182 -17.36 -10.24 11.57
CA ARG A 182 -18.34 -11.30 11.37
C ARG A 182 -17.74 -12.65 10.99
N ARG A 183 -16.71 -12.66 10.15
CA ARG A 183 -16.05 -13.89 9.69
C ARG A 183 -15.17 -14.50 10.79
N VAL A 184 -14.61 -13.66 11.64
CA VAL A 184 -13.65 -14.03 12.68
C VAL A 184 -14.03 -13.35 14.00
N PRO A 185 -15.15 -13.78 14.63
CA PRO A 185 -15.62 -13.17 15.87
C PRO A 185 -14.58 -13.29 16.97
N ASP A 186 -14.59 -12.31 17.89
CA ASP A 186 -13.75 -12.25 19.08
C ASP A 186 -12.23 -12.20 18.82
N ARG A 187 -11.82 -11.92 17.57
CA ARG A 187 -10.42 -11.72 17.19
C ARG A 187 -10.09 -10.26 16.94
N LYS A 188 -8.85 -9.90 17.27
CA LYS A 188 -8.30 -8.58 16.95
C LYS A 188 -8.08 -8.45 15.44
N ILE A 189 -8.21 -7.21 14.96
CA ILE A 189 -8.07 -6.89 13.54
C ILE A 189 -6.89 -5.95 13.34
N ALA A 190 -6.08 -6.22 12.33
CA ALA A 190 -5.08 -5.31 11.81
C ALA A 190 -5.49 -4.78 10.43
N ALA A 191 -4.97 -3.61 10.06
CA ALA A 191 -5.04 -3.10 8.69
C ALA A 191 -3.63 -2.99 8.11
N VAL A 192 -3.43 -3.52 6.90
CA VAL A 192 -2.18 -3.43 6.14
C VAL A 192 -2.52 -2.86 4.78
N GLY A 193 -1.72 -1.92 4.29
CA GLY A 193 -1.95 -1.34 2.98
C GLY A 193 -0.67 -0.92 2.31
N PHE A 194 -0.65 -0.99 0.98
CA PHE A 194 0.54 -0.76 0.16
C PHE A 194 0.33 0.42 -0.78
N CYS A 195 1.33 1.31 -0.93
CA CYS A 195 1.25 2.48 -1.82
C CYS A 195 0.01 3.34 -1.44
N MET A 196 -0.94 3.50 -2.35
CA MET A 196 -2.25 4.11 -2.10
C MET A 196 -2.94 3.48 -0.88
N GLY A 197 -2.90 2.15 -0.75
CA GLY A 197 -3.45 1.42 0.38
C GLY A 197 -2.77 1.79 1.70
N GLY A 198 -1.47 2.05 1.71
CA GLY A 198 -0.76 2.54 2.89
C GLY A 198 -1.23 3.94 3.28
N GLY A 199 -1.45 4.80 2.28
CA GLY A 199 -2.09 6.10 2.48
C GLY A 199 -3.52 5.98 3.05
N TYR A 200 -4.25 4.92 2.71
CA TYR A 200 -5.57 4.65 3.27
C TYR A 200 -5.53 4.08 4.69
N VAL A 201 -4.48 3.34 5.08
CA VAL A 201 -4.26 2.97 6.49
C VAL A 201 -4.11 4.24 7.35
N TRP A 202 -3.30 5.21 6.91
CA TRP A 202 -3.19 6.50 7.61
C TRP A 202 -4.52 7.24 7.70
N ARG A 203 -5.32 7.24 6.62
CA ARG A 203 -6.64 7.90 6.59
C ARG A 203 -7.66 7.21 7.48
N LEU A 204 -7.57 5.88 7.61
CA LEU A 204 -8.42 5.11 8.51
C LEU A 204 -8.12 5.46 9.99
N LEU A 205 -6.84 5.61 10.35
CA LEU A 205 -6.44 6.13 11.66
C LEU A 205 -6.92 7.57 11.88
N ALA A 206 -6.75 8.44 10.88
CA ALA A 206 -7.19 9.84 10.94
C ALA A 206 -8.71 9.98 11.05
N ALA A 207 -9.47 9.00 10.56
CA ALA A 207 -10.91 8.96 10.69
C ALA A 207 -11.38 8.50 12.09
N GLY A 208 -10.46 8.12 12.98
CA GLY A 208 -10.76 7.58 14.31
C GLY A 208 -11.40 6.20 14.21
N GLU A 209 -10.63 5.21 13.78
CA GLU A 209 -11.03 3.81 13.78
C GLU A 209 -10.39 3.07 14.98
N PRO A 210 -11.10 2.94 16.12
CA PRO A 210 -10.54 2.36 17.34
C PRO A 210 -10.60 0.83 17.37
N ARG A 211 -11.26 0.18 16.39
CA ARG A 211 -11.43 -1.29 16.40
C ARG A 211 -10.18 -2.04 15.93
N LEU A 212 -9.21 -1.35 15.35
CA LEU A 212 -7.94 -1.96 14.97
C LEU A 212 -7.07 -2.16 16.21
N ALA A 213 -6.40 -3.31 16.27
CA ALA A 213 -5.31 -3.54 17.22
C ALA A 213 -3.96 -3.08 16.66
N ALA A 214 -3.77 -3.19 15.35
CA ALA A 214 -2.55 -2.75 14.67
C ALA A 214 -2.82 -2.15 13.28
N ALA A 215 -1.93 -1.27 12.83
CA ALA A 215 -1.98 -0.66 11.51
C ALA A 215 -0.58 -0.62 10.87
N VAL A 216 -0.47 -1.05 9.62
CA VAL A 216 0.80 -1.20 8.89
C VAL A 216 0.73 -0.52 7.52
N PRO A 217 0.98 0.79 7.44
CA PRO A 217 1.12 1.49 6.17
C PRO A 217 2.50 1.19 5.53
N PHE A 218 2.49 0.53 4.38
CA PHE A 218 3.67 0.36 3.52
C PHE A 218 3.74 1.45 2.46
N TYR A 219 4.83 2.23 2.48
CA TYR A 219 5.23 3.25 1.51
C TYR A 219 4.03 4.07 1.00
N GLY A 220 3.17 4.48 1.93
CA GLY A 220 1.95 5.22 1.65
C GLY A 220 1.99 6.62 2.27
N PRO A 221 1.52 7.66 1.55
CA PRO A 221 1.65 9.03 2.00
C PRO A 221 0.70 9.34 3.16
N THR A 222 1.26 9.92 4.22
CA THR A 222 0.50 10.47 5.34
C THR A 222 -0.30 11.70 4.88
N PRO A 223 -1.56 11.91 5.33
CA PRO A 223 -2.27 13.16 5.12
C PRO A 223 -1.53 14.37 5.73
N ASP A 224 -1.77 15.58 5.21
CA ASP A 224 -1.03 16.80 5.59
C ASP A 224 -1.21 17.21 7.07
N ASP A 225 -2.41 17.03 7.63
CA ASP A 225 -2.74 17.37 9.02
C ASP A 225 -3.61 16.27 9.66
N PRO A 226 -3.03 15.12 10.03
CA PRO A 226 -3.80 14.00 10.54
C PRO A 226 -4.07 14.13 12.04
N ASP A 227 -5.30 13.82 12.44
CA ASP A 227 -5.69 13.62 13.84
C ASP A 227 -5.89 12.13 14.14
N PHE A 228 -4.97 11.52 14.88
CA PHE A 228 -5.05 10.12 15.27
C PHE A 228 -5.67 9.89 16.66
N SER A 229 -6.19 10.93 17.32
CA SER A 229 -6.72 10.84 18.69
C SER A 229 -7.85 9.81 18.84
N GLY A 230 -8.69 9.66 17.81
CA GLY A 230 -9.75 8.65 17.74
C GLY A 230 -9.25 7.20 17.61
N SER A 231 -7.98 7.00 17.26
CA SER A 231 -7.32 5.70 17.10
C SER A 231 -6.18 5.49 18.09
N LYS A 232 -6.16 6.20 19.22
CA LYS A 232 -5.04 6.17 20.20
C LYS A 232 -4.61 4.77 20.70
N GLY A 233 -5.50 3.78 20.63
CA GLY A 233 -5.24 2.40 21.06
C GLY A 233 -4.60 1.50 20.01
N VAL A 234 -4.43 1.98 18.77
CA VAL A 234 -3.89 1.19 17.65
C VAL A 234 -2.36 1.24 17.68
N ALA A 235 -1.70 0.07 17.56
CA ALA A 235 -0.25 -0.01 17.44
C ALA A 235 0.19 0.14 15.96
N VAL A 236 1.06 1.11 15.65
CA VAL A 236 1.43 1.45 14.26
C VAL A 236 2.84 1.00 13.89
N LEU A 237 2.98 0.24 12.80
CA LEU A 237 4.28 -0.05 12.17
C LEU A 237 4.30 0.59 10.77
N GLY A 238 4.90 1.77 10.65
CA GLY A 238 5.06 2.45 9.36
C GLY A 238 6.32 1.98 8.64
N ILE A 239 6.19 1.57 7.38
CA ILE A 239 7.30 1.02 6.59
C ILE A 239 7.54 1.91 5.37
N TYR A 240 8.74 2.48 5.28
CA TYR A 240 9.21 3.41 4.27
C TYR A 240 10.34 2.79 3.45
N ALA A 241 10.70 3.42 2.34
CA ALA A 241 11.76 2.97 1.43
C ALA A 241 12.78 4.09 1.26
N ALA A 242 14.07 3.82 1.46
CA ALA A 242 15.11 4.85 1.48
C ALA A 242 15.16 5.73 0.21
N GLN A 243 14.79 5.17 -0.94
CA GLN A 243 14.82 5.88 -2.23
C GLN A 243 13.48 6.57 -2.59
N ASP A 244 12.41 6.37 -1.80
CA ASP A 244 11.09 6.97 -2.04
C ASP A 244 10.93 8.34 -1.36
N GLN A 245 11.65 9.33 -1.91
CA GLN A 245 11.70 10.69 -1.32
C GLN A 245 10.32 11.34 -1.18
N ARG A 246 9.38 11.02 -2.08
CA ARG A 246 8.04 11.58 -2.09
C ARG A 246 7.21 11.12 -0.89
N VAL A 247 7.23 9.83 -0.57
CA VAL A 247 6.52 9.34 0.63
C VAL A 247 7.30 9.68 1.89
N ASN A 248 8.63 9.59 1.86
CA ASN A 248 9.49 9.90 3.02
C ASN A 248 9.30 11.34 3.52
N ALA A 249 9.00 12.29 2.63
CA ALA A 249 8.67 13.66 3.00
C ALA A 249 7.44 13.78 3.94
N THR A 250 6.59 12.75 4.00
CA THR A 250 5.40 12.71 4.85
C THR A 250 5.63 11.99 6.20
N GLU A 251 6.80 11.39 6.41
CA GLU A 251 7.15 10.66 7.66
C GLU A 251 7.19 11.56 8.90
N PRO A 252 7.79 12.77 8.87
CA PRO A 252 7.80 13.66 10.02
C PRO A 252 6.39 14.07 10.48
N VAL A 253 5.45 14.19 9.54
CA VAL A 253 4.04 14.50 9.83
C VAL A 253 3.37 13.33 10.56
N ALA A 254 3.58 12.09 10.08
CA ALA A 254 3.09 10.89 10.77
C ALA A 254 3.65 10.79 12.19
N ARG A 255 4.97 10.93 12.34
CA ARG A 255 5.65 10.87 13.63
C ARG A 255 5.06 11.86 14.63
N ALA A 256 4.96 13.13 14.25
CA ALA A 256 4.44 14.18 15.11
C ALA A 256 2.98 13.91 15.54
N ALA A 257 2.16 13.35 14.65
CA ALA A 257 0.78 13.01 14.95
C ALA A 257 0.64 11.79 15.86
N LEU A 258 1.46 10.75 15.66
CA LEU A 258 1.52 9.57 16.52
C LEU A 258 1.98 9.93 17.94
N GLU A 259 3.02 10.75 18.06
CA GLU A 259 3.52 11.27 19.34
C GLU A 259 2.47 12.11 20.07
N ARG A 260 1.80 13.02 19.36
CA ARG A 260 0.73 13.86 19.92
C ARG A 260 -0.46 13.04 20.42
N ALA A 261 -0.82 11.97 19.71
CA ALA A 261 -1.88 11.06 20.09
C ALA A 261 -1.46 10.06 21.21
N GLY A 262 -0.17 10.01 21.55
CA GLY A 262 0.37 9.08 22.55
C GLY A 262 0.31 7.61 22.11
N MET A 263 0.41 7.36 20.80
CA MET A 263 0.28 6.02 20.22
C MET A 263 1.57 5.22 20.36
N VAL A 264 1.44 3.89 20.41
CA VAL A 264 2.58 2.97 20.27
C VAL A 264 2.94 2.86 18.80
N PHE A 265 4.18 3.18 18.43
CA PHE A 265 4.58 3.10 17.03
C PHE A 265 6.07 2.77 16.80
N GLU A 266 6.35 2.23 15.63
CA GLU A 266 7.68 2.13 15.02
C GLU A 266 7.59 2.63 13.57
N LEU A 267 8.53 3.48 13.15
CA LEU A 267 8.67 3.93 11.75
C LEU A 267 10.02 3.45 11.23
N VAL A 268 9.98 2.60 10.22
CA VAL A 268 11.14 1.89 9.66
C VAL A 268 11.36 2.35 8.23
N THR A 269 12.61 2.61 7.86
CA THR A 269 12.99 2.88 6.47
C THR A 269 13.88 1.75 5.99
N GLU A 270 13.42 1.00 4.99
CA GLU A 270 14.19 -0.09 4.41
C GLU A 270 15.34 0.46 3.54
N PRO A 271 16.60 0.04 3.79
CA PRO A 271 17.75 0.47 3.00
C PRO A 271 17.68 -0.08 1.58
N ASP A 272 18.22 0.68 0.63
CA ASP A 272 18.33 0.30 -0.80
C ASP A 272 16.99 -0.06 -1.48
N ALA A 273 15.87 0.22 -0.82
CA ALA A 273 14.53 -0.01 -1.31
C ALA A 273 13.97 1.25 -1.98
N ASN A 274 13.19 1.04 -3.04
CA ASN A 274 12.39 2.07 -3.68
C ASN A 274 10.89 1.81 -3.41
N HIS A 275 10.02 2.72 -3.88
CA HIS A 275 8.57 2.55 -3.80
C HIS A 275 8.14 1.18 -4.32
N ALA A 276 7.13 0.57 -3.68
CA ALA A 276 6.62 -0.76 -4.05
C ALA A 276 7.63 -1.91 -3.94
N PHE A 277 8.69 -1.79 -3.11
CA PHE A 277 9.71 -2.83 -2.96
C PHE A 277 9.18 -4.19 -2.48
N PHE A 278 8.02 -4.23 -1.83
CA PHE A 278 7.41 -5.48 -1.35
C PHE A 278 6.69 -6.24 -2.47
N ASN A 279 6.37 -5.57 -3.58
CA ASN A 279 5.66 -6.16 -4.70
C ASN A 279 6.60 -7.00 -5.58
N ASP A 280 6.60 -8.32 -5.36
CA ASP A 280 7.40 -9.31 -6.07
C ASP A 280 7.00 -9.55 -7.53
N THR A 281 5.98 -8.85 -8.04
CA THR A 281 5.61 -8.85 -9.46
C THR A 281 6.11 -7.62 -10.22
N GLY A 282 6.69 -6.64 -9.50
CA GLY A 282 7.14 -5.36 -10.08
C GLY A 282 8.67 -5.26 -10.22
N GLU A 283 9.12 -4.37 -11.12
CA GLU A 283 10.56 -4.12 -11.36
C GLU A 283 11.29 -3.51 -10.16
N ARG A 284 10.55 -2.91 -9.22
CA ARG A 284 11.10 -2.31 -7.99
C ARG A 284 11.24 -3.30 -6.82
N TYR A 285 10.91 -4.58 -7.02
CA TYR A 285 11.02 -5.59 -5.97
C TYR A 285 12.44 -5.65 -5.38
N ASN A 286 12.55 -5.55 -4.06
CA ASN A 286 13.79 -5.75 -3.34
C ASN A 286 13.60 -6.88 -2.31
N ALA A 287 14.16 -8.05 -2.61
CA ALA A 287 13.96 -9.25 -1.81
C ALA A 287 14.45 -9.11 -0.36
N ALA A 288 15.56 -8.39 -0.13
CA ALA A 288 16.11 -8.20 1.21
C ALA A 288 15.21 -7.30 2.05
N ALA A 289 14.82 -6.14 1.51
CA ALA A 289 13.89 -5.21 2.16
C ALA A 289 12.51 -5.85 2.38
N ALA A 290 12.01 -6.61 1.40
CA ALA A 290 10.73 -7.29 1.52
C ALA A 290 10.75 -8.35 2.63
N ALA A 291 11.83 -9.13 2.75
CA ALA A 291 12.00 -10.11 3.82
C ALA A 291 12.12 -9.47 5.21
N ASP A 292 12.86 -8.35 5.32
CA ASP A 292 12.98 -7.61 6.59
C ASP A 292 11.63 -7.06 7.04
N ALA A 293 10.93 -6.37 6.14
CA ALA A 293 9.61 -5.82 6.39
C ALA A 293 8.60 -6.90 6.78
N TRP A 294 8.59 -8.05 6.09
CA TRP A 294 7.71 -9.18 6.43
C TRP A 294 7.99 -9.75 7.83
N ARG A 295 9.26 -9.86 8.22
CA ARG A 295 9.63 -10.28 9.58
C ARG A 295 9.10 -9.31 10.62
N ARG A 296 9.29 -8.00 10.41
CA ARG A 296 8.78 -6.96 11.32
C ARG A 296 7.27 -6.99 11.46
N VAL A 297 6.54 -7.22 10.37
CA VAL A 297 5.07 -7.36 10.41
C VAL A 297 4.66 -8.55 11.26
N GLN A 298 5.31 -9.70 11.09
CA GLN A 298 5.03 -10.88 11.92
C GLN A 298 5.30 -10.62 13.40
N ASP A 299 6.44 -9.99 13.72
CA ASP A 299 6.80 -9.63 15.10
C ASP A 299 5.78 -8.64 15.70
N TRP A 300 5.35 -7.65 14.90
CA TRP A 300 4.34 -6.67 15.31
C TRP A 300 3.00 -7.33 15.59
N PHE A 301 2.56 -8.23 14.71
CA PHE A 301 1.29 -8.93 14.88
C PHE A 301 1.31 -9.88 16.06
N ALA A 302 2.40 -10.63 16.26
CA ALA A 302 2.56 -11.48 17.43
C ALA A 302 2.47 -10.69 18.75
N ARG A 303 2.85 -9.40 18.74
CA ARG A 303 2.80 -8.55 19.92
C ARG A 303 1.44 -7.89 20.16
N TYR A 304 0.75 -7.47 19.10
CA TYR A 304 -0.43 -6.60 19.22
C TYR A 304 -1.73 -7.22 18.74
N VAL A 305 -1.69 -8.20 17.84
CA VAL A 305 -2.86 -8.79 17.17
C VAL A 305 -3.22 -10.18 17.73
N ASP A 306 -2.26 -10.90 18.31
CA ASP A 306 -2.51 -12.14 19.05
C ASP A 306 -3.37 -11.96 20.32
#